data_AF-A0A7C1Q8Q7-F1
#
_entry.id   AF-A0A7C1Q8Q7-F1
#
_cell.length_a   1.000
_cell.length_b   1.000
_cell.length_c   1.000
_cell.angle_alpha   90.00
_cell.angle_beta   90.00
_cell.angle_gamma   90.00
#
_symmetry.space_group_name_H-M   'P 1'
#
loop_
_entity.id
_entity.type
_entity.pdbx_description
1 polymer ?
#
loop_
_entity_poly.entity_id
_entity_poly.type
_entity_poly.pdbx_seq_one_letter_code
_entity_poly.pdbx_strand_id
1 'polypeptide(L)'
;MNKKNKILQLLVIIVTLSGLVVMAGWIFDISILKSILPGWVTMKFSTALSFFLSGITLYFIAESQKKGLGIAQVVLSITTLCILLLMATLLISVFIGVRTGVEDLFVREAEGAVRTTTPGRPSVGTMINFILIATAGIFTMLNMAKLKIKLLIAGGIVTVIGMVALIGYMLNKPVFYYTIEGFSTAMALHTAILFITSGIGLLLLGRVE
;
A
#
# COMPACT_ATOMS: atom_id res chain seq x y z
N MET A 1 27.52 -8.46 0.90
CA MET A 1 26.08 -8.18 0.66
C MET A 1 25.96 -7.11 -0.43
N ASN A 2 25.39 -7.43 -1.60
CA ASN A 2 25.26 -6.52 -2.74
C ASN A 2 24.58 -5.19 -2.33
N LYS A 3 25.06 -4.03 -2.80
CA LYS A 3 24.52 -2.69 -2.49
C LYS A 3 23.00 -2.61 -2.71
N LYS A 4 22.51 -3.27 -3.76
CA LYS A 4 21.09 -3.46 -4.08
C LYS A 4 20.29 -4.10 -2.94
N ASN A 5 20.83 -5.16 -2.33
CA ASN A 5 20.16 -5.87 -1.24
C ASN A 5 20.05 -5.01 0.02
N LYS A 6 21.06 -4.18 0.32
CA LYS A 6 21.00 -3.22 1.43
C LYS A 6 19.89 -2.18 1.23
N ILE A 7 19.79 -1.64 0.02
CA ILE A 7 18.74 -0.67 -0.32
C ILE A 7 17.37 -1.31 -0.18
N LEU A 8 17.16 -2.51 -0.75
CA LEU A 8 15.88 -3.21 -0.64
C LEU A 8 15.47 -3.48 0.82
N GLN A 9 16.42 -3.92 1.66
CA GLN A 9 16.17 -4.13 3.09
C GLN A 9 15.74 -2.84 3.80
N LEU A 10 16.39 -1.71 3.49
CA LEU A 10 16.01 -0.42 4.05
C LEU A 10 14.59 -0.01 3.63
N LEU A 11 14.24 -0.17 2.35
CA LEU A 11 12.90 0.13 1.84
C LEU A 11 11.83 -0.72 2.52
N VAL A 12 12.09 -2.03 2.68
CA VAL A 12 11.21 -2.95 3.41
C VAL A 12 10.99 -2.48 4.85
N ILE A 13 12.08 -2.16 5.56
CA ILE A 13 12.01 -1.70 6.96
C ILE A 13 11.17 -0.43 7.07
N ILE A 14 11.39 0.56 6.19
CA ILE A 14 10.63 1.80 6.17
C ILE A 14 9.14 1.50 5.98
N VAL A 15 8.77 0.71 4.97
CA VAL A 15 7.37 0.40 4.66
C VAL A 15 6.70 -0.34 5.81
N THR A 16 7.35 -1.38 6.37
CA THR A 16 6.82 -2.17 7.47
C THR A 16 6.64 -1.32 8.74
N LEU A 17 7.67 -0.55 9.14
CA LEU A 17 7.63 0.26 10.35
C LEU A 17 6.63 1.41 10.24
N SER A 18 6.52 2.08 9.08
CA SER A 18 5.50 3.11 8.90
C SER A 18 4.08 2.56 9.05
N GLY A 19 3.81 1.35 8.54
CA GLY A 19 2.54 0.68 8.78
C GLY A 19 2.26 0.45 10.27
N LEU A 20 3.25 -0.07 11.01
CA LEU A 20 3.13 -0.29 12.46
C LEU A 20 2.89 1.01 13.25
N VAL A 21 3.66 2.06 12.96
CA VAL A 21 3.54 3.36 13.63
C VAL A 21 2.15 3.96 13.42
N VAL A 22 1.63 3.93 12.19
CA VAL A 22 0.30 4.47 11.91
C VAL A 22 -0.79 3.62 12.57
N MET A 23 -0.67 2.28 12.57
CA MET A 23 -1.61 1.41 13.31
C MET A 23 -1.62 1.73 14.81
N ALA A 24 -0.46 1.92 15.43
CA ALA A 24 -0.36 2.37 16.83
C ALA A 24 -1.04 3.73 17.02
N GLY A 25 -0.85 4.66 16.06
CA GLY A 25 -1.55 5.94 16.03
C GLY A 25 -3.07 5.82 16.09
N TRP A 26 -3.64 4.85 15.38
CA TRP A 26 -5.08 4.56 15.45
C TRP A 26 -5.51 3.91 16.77
N ILE A 27 -4.76 2.95 17.28
CA ILE A 27 -5.10 2.22 18.52
C ILE A 27 -5.05 3.13 19.74
N PHE A 28 -4.03 4.00 19.82
CA PHE A 28 -3.83 4.92 20.94
C PHE A 28 -4.43 6.31 20.71
N ASP A 29 -5.14 6.50 19.61
CA ASP A 29 -5.73 7.77 19.18
C ASP A 29 -4.75 8.96 19.10
N ILE A 30 -3.53 8.71 18.62
CA ILE A 30 -2.47 9.71 18.50
C ILE A 30 -2.47 10.29 17.07
N SER A 31 -3.09 11.46 16.88
CA SER A 31 -3.26 12.10 15.56
C SER A 31 -1.97 12.36 14.77
N ILE A 32 -0.86 12.67 15.45
CA ILE A 32 0.44 12.93 14.80
C ILE A 32 1.07 11.69 14.17
N LEU A 33 0.63 10.49 14.59
CA LEU A 33 1.06 9.24 13.98
C LEU A 33 0.20 8.85 12.77
N LYS A 34 -0.99 9.46 12.61
CA LYS A 34 -1.94 9.17 11.51
C LYS A 34 -1.73 10.09 10.31
N SER A 35 -1.06 11.23 10.48
CA SER A 35 -0.87 12.28 9.47
C SER A 35 0.47 12.98 9.65
N ILE A 36 1.07 13.48 8.56
CA ILE A 36 2.36 14.19 8.63
C ILE A 36 2.19 15.55 9.34
N LEU A 37 1.07 16.24 9.09
CA LEU A 37 0.77 17.56 9.62
C LEU A 37 -0.66 17.59 10.16
N PRO A 38 -0.92 18.31 11.26
CA PRO A 38 -2.28 18.55 11.74
C PRO A 38 -3.16 19.14 10.63
N GLY A 39 -4.39 18.65 10.52
CA GLY A 39 -5.34 19.09 9.49
C GLY A 39 -5.08 18.53 8.09
N TRP A 40 -4.12 17.62 7.91
CA TRP A 40 -3.92 16.89 6.65
C TRP A 40 -4.68 15.57 6.64
N VAL A 41 -4.79 15.00 5.44
CA VAL A 41 -5.40 13.69 5.22
C VAL A 41 -4.67 12.63 6.04
N THR A 42 -5.42 11.91 6.86
CA THR A 42 -4.94 10.79 7.65
C THR A 42 -4.84 9.53 6.81
N MET A 43 -3.85 8.70 7.08
CA MET A 43 -3.79 7.36 6.51
C MET A 43 -4.73 6.44 7.28
N LYS A 44 -5.63 5.77 6.55
CA LYS A 44 -6.64 4.87 7.14
C LYS A 44 -5.99 3.66 7.80
N PHE A 45 -6.64 3.06 8.80
CA PHE A 45 -6.13 1.86 9.46
C PHE A 45 -5.89 0.71 8.47
N SER A 46 -6.85 0.47 7.56
CA SER A 46 -6.72 -0.54 6.50
C SER A 46 -5.49 -0.31 5.61
N THR A 47 -5.17 0.95 5.32
CA THR A 47 -3.96 1.32 4.57
C THR A 47 -2.69 1.00 5.37
N ALA A 48 -2.69 1.26 6.68
CA ALA A 48 -1.57 0.98 7.58
C ALA A 48 -1.27 -0.52 7.71
N LEU A 49 -2.32 -1.31 7.92
CA LEU A 49 -2.24 -2.76 7.92
C LEU A 49 -1.71 -3.28 6.58
N SER A 50 -2.23 -2.79 5.46
CA SER A 50 -1.78 -3.24 4.14
C SER A 50 -0.34 -2.85 3.82
N PHE A 51 0.19 -1.70 4.29
CA PHE A 51 1.63 -1.41 4.16
C PHE A 51 2.48 -2.31 5.03
N PHE A 52 2.07 -2.58 6.28
CA PHE A 52 2.77 -3.54 7.12
C PHE A 52 2.90 -4.90 6.42
N LEU A 53 1.78 -5.44 5.91
CA LEU A 53 1.74 -6.68 5.14
C LEU A 53 2.51 -6.59 3.81
N SER A 54 2.51 -5.43 3.15
CA SER A 54 3.25 -5.20 1.90
C SER A 54 4.75 -5.24 2.13
N GLY A 55 5.26 -4.67 3.22
CA GLY A 55 6.67 -4.76 3.57
C GLY A 55 7.11 -6.20 3.84
N ILE A 56 6.29 -6.98 4.55
CA ILE A 56 6.51 -8.44 4.72
C ILE A 56 6.50 -9.14 3.35
N THR A 57 5.53 -8.81 2.49
CA THR A 57 5.43 -9.37 1.13
C THR A 57 6.70 -9.09 0.32
N LEU A 58 7.19 -7.85 0.30
CA LEU A 58 8.42 -7.47 -0.40
C LEU A 58 9.65 -8.22 0.14
N TYR A 59 9.75 -8.38 1.45
CA TYR A 59 10.82 -9.17 2.08
C TYR A 59 10.81 -10.63 1.59
N PHE A 60 9.64 -11.27 1.61
CA PHE A 60 9.53 -12.68 1.21
C PHE A 60 9.59 -12.91 -0.30
N ILE A 61 9.26 -11.91 -1.14
CA ILE A 61 9.61 -11.96 -2.57
C ILE A 61 11.14 -11.96 -2.73
N ALA A 62 11.86 -11.13 -1.97
CA ALA A 62 13.32 -11.09 -2.02
C ALA A 62 13.95 -12.40 -1.55
N GLU A 63 13.41 -12.97 -0.48
CA GLU A 63 13.91 -14.21 0.10
C GLU A 63 13.62 -15.41 -0.79
N SER A 64 12.43 -15.48 -1.42
CA SER A 64 12.08 -16.59 -2.32
C SER A 64 12.97 -16.65 -3.56
N GLN A 65 13.39 -15.50 -4.09
CA GLN A 65 14.36 -15.45 -5.20
C GLN A 65 15.76 -15.94 -4.81
N LYS A 66 16.12 -15.90 -3.51
CA LYS A 66 17.43 -16.35 -3.02
C LYS A 66 17.44 -17.80 -2.56
N LYS A 67 16.40 -18.22 -1.84
CA LYS A 67 16.37 -19.50 -1.11
C LYS A 67 15.25 -20.44 -1.59
N GLY A 68 14.47 -20.05 -2.59
CA GLY A 68 13.30 -20.80 -3.06
C GLY A 68 12.05 -20.55 -2.21
N LEU A 69 10.94 -21.18 -2.58
CA LEU A 69 9.61 -20.81 -2.07
C LEU A 69 9.33 -21.24 -0.62
N GLY A 70 9.80 -22.38 -0.12
CA GLY A 70 9.73 -22.83 1.30
C GLY A 70 8.73 -22.10 2.22
N ILE A 71 9.23 -21.46 3.28
CA ILE A 71 8.41 -20.64 4.21
C ILE A 71 7.83 -19.41 3.51
N ALA A 72 8.51 -18.88 2.50
CA ALA A 72 8.04 -17.71 1.75
C ALA A 72 6.67 -17.96 1.08
N GLN A 73 6.37 -19.18 0.65
CA GLN A 73 5.10 -19.57 0.06
C GLN A 73 3.96 -19.33 1.03
N VAL A 74 4.10 -19.78 2.28
CA VAL A 74 3.07 -19.66 3.32
C VAL A 74 2.86 -18.20 3.66
N VAL A 75 3.95 -17.46 3.90
CA VAL A 75 3.85 -16.05 4.26
C VAL A 75 3.27 -15.22 3.12
N LEU A 76 3.74 -15.40 1.88
CA LEU A 76 3.20 -14.70 0.71
C LEU A 76 1.73 -15.03 0.49
N SER A 77 1.32 -16.29 0.67
CA SER A 77 -0.10 -16.69 0.57
C SER A 77 -0.96 -15.86 1.53
N ILE A 78 -0.56 -15.81 2.80
CA ILE A 78 -1.33 -15.11 3.84
C ILE A 78 -1.34 -13.60 3.58
N THR A 79 -0.17 -12.99 3.41
CA THR A 79 -0.08 -11.52 3.27
C THR A 79 -0.78 -11.03 2.01
N THR A 80 -0.58 -11.70 0.87
CA THR A 80 -1.19 -11.27 -0.40
C THR A 80 -2.68 -11.52 -0.42
N LEU A 81 -3.18 -12.63 0.14
CA LEU A 81 -4.61 -12.89 0.23
C LEU A 81 -5.30 -11.89 1.15
N CYS A 82 -4.72 -11.59 2.32
CA CYS A 82 -5.27 -10.58 3.23
C CYS A 82 -5.34 -9.20 2.57
N ILE A 83 -4.26 -8.76 1.91
CA ILE A 83 -4.25 -7.47 1.18
C ILE A 83 -5.29 -7.49 0.06
N LEU A 84 -5.32 -8.55 -0.75
CA LEU A 84 -6.18 -8.65 -1.91
C LEU A 84 -7.65 -8.63 -1.50
N LEU A 85 -8.07 -9.44 -0.52
CA LEU A 85 -9.45 -9.47 -0.04
C LEU A 85 -9.85 -8.12 0.54
N LEU A 86 -9.03 -7.55 1.42
CA LEU A 86 -9.32 -6.27 2.05
C LEU A 86 -9.50 -5.15 1.01
N MET A 87 -8.56 -5.02 0.08
CA MET A 87 -8.52 -3.92 -0.88
C MET A 87 -9.47 -4.13 -2.05
N ALA A 88 -9.69 -5.37 -2.50
CA ALA A 88 -10.69 -5.66 -3.53
C ALA A 88 -12.10 -5.43 -3.00
N THR A 89 -12.42 -5.85 -1.77
CA THR A 89 -13.73 -5.58 -1.17
C THR A 89 -14.00 -4.08 -1.04
N LEU A 90 -13.03 -3.30 -0.56
CA LEU A 90 -13.17 -1.85 -0.46
C LEU A 90 -13.24 -1.17 -1.84
N LEU A 91 -12.53 -1.69 -2.85
CA LEU A 91 -12.59 -1.14 -4.20
C LEU A 91 -13.96 -1.41 -4.83
N ILE A 92 -14.48 -2.63 -4.69
CA ILE A 92 -15.83 -2.99 -5.14
C ILE A 92 -16.88 -2.14 -4.42
N SER A 93 -16.69 -1.86 -3.12
CA SER A 93 -17.61 -1.02 -2.33
C SER A 93 -17.70 0.43 -2.84
N VAL A 94 -16.64 0.96 -3.45
CA VAL A 94 -16.67 2.24 -4.18
C VAL A 94 -17.59 2.16 -5.40
N PHE A 95 -17.41 1.17 -6.26
CA PHE A 95 -18.15 1.09 -7.53
C PHE A 95 -19.63 0.76 -7.34
N ILE A 96 -19.97 -0.04 -6.34
CA ILE A 96 -21.36 -0.38 -6.01
C ILE A 96 -22.01 0.74 -5.17
N GLY A 97 -21.23 1.58 -4.51
CA GLY A 97 -21.75 2.65 -3.64
C GLY A 97 -22.32 2.14 -2.31
N VAL A 98 -21.94 0.93 -1.88
CA VAL A 98 -22.41 0.31 -0.63
C VAL A 98 -21.30 0.38 0.41
N ARG A 99 -21.64 0.59 1.69
CA ARG A 99 -20.70 0.38 2.81
C ARG A 99 -20.75 -1.08 3.22
N THR A 100 -19.62 -1.76 3.14
CA THR A 100 -19.51 -3.20 3.40
C THR A 100 -19.30 -3.54 4.87
N GLY A 101 -18.99 -2.53 5.70
CA GLY A 101 -18.56 -2.72 7.10
C GLY A 101 -17.06 -2.94 7.23
N VAL A 102 -16.37 -3.33 6.15
CA VAL A 102 -14.91 -3.46 6.11
C VAL A 102 -14.21 -2.13 6.36
N GLU A 103 -14.85 -1.02 6.00
CA GLU A 103 -14.38 0.34 6.29
C GLU A 103 -14.12 0.57 7.79
N ASP A 104 -14.91 -0.08 8.66
CA ASP A 104 -14.90 0.12 10.12
C ASP A 104 -14.41 -1.12 10.90
N LEU A 105 -13.92 -2.16 10.21
CA LEU A 105 -13.64 -3.48 10.80
C LEU A 105 -12.65 -3.46 11.97
N PHE A 106 -11.67 -2.56 11.95
CA PHE A 106 -10.59 -2.52 12.94
C PHE A 106 -10.69 -1.31 13.88
N VAL A 107 -10.76 -0.11 13.28
CA VAL A 107 -10.89 1.15 14.01
C VAL A 107 -11.78 2.07 13.18
N ARG A 108 -12.87 2.54 13.80
CA ARG A 108 -13.81 3.47 13.16
C ARG A 108 -13.19 4.85 13.08
N GLU A 109 -13.22 5.43 11.88
CA GLU A 109 -12.81 6.82 11.67
C GLU A 109 -13.96 7.78 12.02
N ALA A 110 -13.62 8.91 12.64
CA ALA A 110 -14.59 9.95 12.95
C ALA A 110 -15.22 10.56 11.68
N GLU A 111 -16.49 10.93 11.78
CA GLU A 111 -17.18 11.63 10.70
C GLU A 111 -16.59 13.04 10.49
N GLY A 112 -16.60 13.52 9.24
CA GLY A 112 -16.03 14.82 8.89
C GLY A 112 -14.50 14.86 8.77
N ALA A 113 -13.82 13.70 8.72
CA ALA A 113 -12.38 13.64 8.50
C ALA A 113 -11.95 14.41 7.22
N VAL A 114 -10.81 15.07 7.28
CA VAL A 114 -10.33 15.97 6.21
C VAL A 114 -10.29 15.26 4.86
N ARG A 115 -10.98 15.85 3.86
CA ARG A 115 -11.09 15.34 2.47
C ARG A 115 -11.48 13.85 2.39
N THR A 116 -12.35 13.44 3.31
CA THR A 116 -12.88 12.07 3.39
C THR A 116 -14.35 12.06 2.99
N THR A 117 -14.63 11.46 1.83
CA THR A 117 -15.97 11.21 1.30
C THR A 117 -16.70 10.08 2.07
N THR A 118 -15.97 9.04 2.48
CA THR A 118 -16.51 7.92 3.26
C THR A 118 -15.50 7.52 4.32
N PRO A 119 -15.82 7.67 5.62
CA PRO A 119 -14.93 7.30 6.72
C PRO A 119 -14.44 5.85 6.61
N GLY A 120 -13.16 5.64 6.89
CA GLY A 120 -12.51 4.32 6.86
C GLY A 120 -12.11 3.84 5.46
N ARG A 121 -12.55 4.51 4.39
CA ARG A 121 -12.30 4.09 3.00
C ARG A 121 -11.03 4.73 2.42
N PRO A 122 -10.03 3.95 1.97
CA PRO A 122 -8.87 4.48 1.26
C PRO A 122 -9.23 5.03 -0.12
N SER A 123 -8.33 5.83 -0.72
CA SER A 123 -8.53 6.33 -2.08
C SER A 123 -8.50 5.19 -3.10
N VAL A 124 -9.14 5.38 -4.26
CA VAL A 124 -9.12 4.40 -5.36
C VAL A 124 -7.67 4.09 -5.79
N GLY A 125 -6.81 5.10 -5.90
CA GLY A 125 -5.39 4.90 -6.20
C GLY A 125 -4.65 4.07 -5.15
N THR A 126 -5.00 4.24 -3.87
CA THR A 126 -4.44 3.45 -2.76
C THR A 126 -4.80 1.97 -2.88
N MET A 127 -6.09 1.68 -3.13
CA MET A 127 -6.58 0.30 -3.25
C MET A 127 -5.97 -0.41 -4.45
N ILE A 128 -5.91 0.27 -5.61
CA ILE A 128 -5.28 -0.27 -6.82
C ILE A 128 -3.81 -0.61 -6.58
N ASN A 129 -3.05 0.28 -5.95
CA ASN A 129 -1.64 0.02 -5.66
C ASN A 129 -1.43 -1.22 -4.78
N PHE A 130 -2.24 -1.38 -3.73
CA PHE A 130 -2.14 -2.57 -2.89
C PHE A 130 -2.52 -3.86 -3.63
N ILE A 131 -3.55 -3.81 -4.48
CA ILE A 131 -3.92 -4.95 -5.33
C ILE A 131 -2.75 -5.32 -6.26
N LEU A 132 -2.05 -4.35 -6.84
CA LEU A 132 -0.87 -4.59 -7.66
C LEU A 132 0.29 -5.22 -6.85
N ILE A 133 0.53 -4.75 -5.63
CA ILE A 133 1.55 -5.32 -4.73
C ILE A 133 1.19 -6.77 -4.35
N ALA A 134 -0.07 -7.04 -3.99
CA ALA A 134 -0.55 -8.39 -3.70
C ALA A 134 -0.40 -9.31 -4.92
N THR A 135 -0.76 -8.82 -6.11
CA THR A 135 -0.61 -9.54 -7.38
C THR A 135 0.84 -9.88 -7.68
N ALA A 136 1.79 -8.98 -7.40
CA ALA A 136 3.22 -9.25 -7.53
C ALA A 136 3.70 -10.38 -6.60
N GLY A 137 3.18 -10.43 -5.38
CA GLY A 137 3.42 -11.55 -4.47
C GLY A 137 2.81 -12.87 -4.97
N ILE A 138 1.59 -12.85 -5.50
CA ILE A 138 0.94 -14.03 -6.10
C ILE A 138 1.74 -14.54 -7.30
N PHE A 139 2.21 -13.66 -8.19
CA PHE A 139 3.04 -14.06 -9.32
C PHE A 139 4.35 -14.72 -8.89
N THR A 140 4.92 -14.28 -7.77
CA THR A 140 6.11 -14.89 -7.18
C THR A 140 5.80 -16.27 -6.63
N MET A 141 4.70 -16.41 -5.87
CA MET A 141 4.22 -17.65 -5.28
C MET A 141 3.90 -18.73 -6.33
N LEU A 142 3.33 -18.32 -7.47
CA LEU A 142 3.01 -19.21 -8.59
C LEU A 142 4.22 -19.48 -9.51
N ASN A 143 5.41 -18.97 -9.17
CA ASN A 143 6.62 -19.08 -9.95
C ASN A 143 6.40 -18.77 -11.45
N MET A 144 5.65 -17.70 -11.72
CA MET A 144 5.21 -17.37 -13.08
C MET A 144 6.38 -17.11 -14.03
N ALA A 145 6.26 -17.57 -15.27
CA ALA A 145 7.21 -17.22 -16.33
C ALA A 145 7.34 -15.68 -16.45
N LYS A 146 8.58 -15.23 -16.73
CA LYS A 146 8.92 -13.79 -16.82
C LYS A 146 8.61 -12.98 -15.55
N LEU A 147 8.67 -13.61 -14.37
CA LEU A 147 8.40 -12.97 -13.07
C LEU A 147 9.08 -11.59 -12.92
N LYS A 148 10.37 -11.50 -13.24
CA LYS A 148 11.15 -10.25 -13.17
C LYS A 148 10.50 -9.10 -13.95
N ILE A 149 9.99 -9.37 -15.16
CA ILE A 149 9.29 -8.36 -15.98
C ILE A 149 7.96 -7.97 -15.33
N LYS A 150 7.21 -8.93 -14.80
CA LYS A 150 5.95 -8.64 -14.09
C LYS A 150 6.18 -7.76 -12.86
N LEU A 151 7.25 -8.00 -12.11
CA LEU A 151 7.66 -7.17 -10.97
C LEU A 151 8.07 -5.75 -11.41
N LEU A 152 8.78 -5.61 -12.54
CA LEU A 152 9.11 -4.30 -13.10
C LEU A 152 7.87 -3.50 -13.48
N ILE A 153 6.90 -4.14 -14.16
CA ILE A 153 5.65 -3.49 -14.57
C ILE A 153 4.84 -3.07 -13.33
N ALA A 154 4.64 -3.98 -12.37
CA ALA A 154 3.91 -3.68 -11.15
C ALA A 154 4.59 -2.54 -10.35
N GLY A 155 5.91 -2.62 -10.17
CA GLY A 155 6.68 -1.59 -9.48
C GLY A 155 6.63 -0.22 -10.17
N GLY A 156 6.68 -0.20 -11.50
CA GLY A 156 6.53 1.01 -12.30
C GLY A 156 5.18 1.67 -12.11
N ILE A 157 4.09 0.91 -12.25
CA ILE A 157 2.72 1.43 -12.09
C ILE A 157 2.50 1.95 -10.66
N VAL A 158 2.90 1.16 -9.64
CA VAL A 158 2.78 1.56 -8.23
C VAL A 158 3.52 2.87 -7.95
N THR A 159 4.73 3.00 -8.50
CA THR A 159 5.54 4.22 -8.37
C THR A 159 4.85 5.41 -9.04
N VAL A 160 4.34 5.24 -10.26
CA VAL A 160 3.66 6.32 -11.01
C VAL A 160 2.42 6.81 -10.27
N ILE A 161 1.58 5.91 -9.74
CA ILE A 161 0.39 6.28 -8.95
C ILE A 161 0.80 7.09 -7.70
N GLY A 162 1.85 6.66 -6.99
CA GLY A 162 2.39 7.42 -5.86
C GLY A 162 2.93 8.81 -6.28
N MET A 163 3.68 8.88 -7.38
CA MET A 163 4.24 10.13 -7.91
C MET A 163 3.16 11.12 -8.33
N VAL A 164 2.09 10.68 -9.00
CA VAL A 164 0.98 11.55 -9.40
C VAL A 164 0.35 12.23 -8.19
N ALA A 165 0.14 11.50 -7.10
CA ALA A 165 -0.37 12.09 -5.87
C ALA A 165 0.61 13.01 -5.17
N LEU A 166 1.90 12.68 -5.15
CA LEU A 166 2.92 13.56 -4.60
C LEU A 166 2.94 14.90 -5.35
N ILE A 167 2.89 14.87 -6.69
CA ILE A 167 2.74 16.06 -7.53
C ILE A 167 1.42 16.78 -7.22
N GLY A 168 0.32 16.05 -6.99
CA GLY A 168 -0.95 16.62 -6.57
C GLY A 168 -0.87 17.42 -5.28
N TYR A 169 -0.09 16.97 -4.31
CA TYR A 169 0.19 17.72 -3.09
C TYR A 169 1.03 18.97 -3.36
N MET A 170 2.08 18.87 -4.20
CA MET A 170 2.92 20.02 -4.57
C MET A 170 2.15 21.12 -5.32
N LEU A 171 1.23 20.71 -6.19
CA LEU A 171 0.38 21.62 -6.96
C LEU A 171 -0.89 22.04 -6.20
N ASN A 172 -1.12 21.49 -5.01
CA ASN A 172 -2.36 21.64 -4.25
C ASN A 172 -3.63 21.36 -5.08
N LYS A 173 -3.59 20.30 -5.91
CA LYS A 173 -4.69 19.85 -6.78
C LYS A 173 -5.30 18.54 -6.28
N PRO A 174 -6.48 18.56 -5.63
CA PRO A 174 -7.10 17.38 -5.01
C PRO A 174 -7.34 16.17 -5.89
N VAL A 175 -7.64 16.41 -7.16
CA VAL A 175 -7.87 15.36 -8.15
C VAL A 175 -6.64 14.45 -8.31
N PHE A 176 -5.42 15.01 -8.20
CA PHE A 176 -4.19 14.25 -8.42
C PHE A 176 -3.79 13.36 -7.25
N TYR A 177 -4.20 13.67 -6.01
CA TYR A 177 -4.17 12.71 -4.91
C TYR A 177 -5.51 12.00 -4.71
N TYR A 178 -6.24 11.80 -5.81
CA TYR A 178 -7.40 10.92 -5.94
C TYR A 178 -8.66 11.35 -5.19
N THR A 179 -8.77 12.64 -4.86
CA THR A 179 -10.03 13.18 -4.32
C THR A 179 -11.02 13.36 -5.47
N ILE A 180 -12.10 12.58 -5.46
CA ILE A 180 -13.21 12.70 -6.41
C ILE A 180 -14.49 12.73 -5.59
N GLU A 181 -15.23 13.84 -5.67
CA GLU A 181 -16.45 14.05 -4.90
C GLU A 181 -17.45 12.91 -5.15
N GLY A 182 -18.06 12.39 -4.07
CA GLY A 182 -18.98 11.26 -4.12
C GLY A 182 -18.38 9.90 -4.46
N PHE A 183 -17.10 9.81 -4.87
CA PHE A 183 -16.51 8.58 -5.39
C PHE A 183 -15.24 8.11 -4.66
N SER A 184 -14.25 8.98 -4.50
CA SER A 184 -12.94 8.61 -3.94
C SER A 184 -12.46 9.60 -2.89
N THR A 185 -11.98 9.07 -1.76
CA THR A 185 -11.31 9.84 -0.71
C THR A 185 -9.90 10.24 -1.14
N ALA A 186 -9.32 11.24 -0.47
CA ALA A 186 -7.94 11.63 -0.72
C ALA A 186 -6.93 10.57 -0.27
N MET A 187 -5.86 10.37 -1.03
CA MET A 187 -4.68 9.61 -0.58
C MET A 187 -3.82 10.49 0.34
N ALA A 188 -3.38 9.99 1.49
CA ALA A 188 -2.49 10.74 2.37
C ALA A 188 -1.09 10.96 1.76
N LEU A 189 -0.41 12.05 2.14
CA LEU A 189 0.92 12.39 1.59
C LEU A 189 1.96 11.30 1.88
N HIS A 190 2.04 10.82 3.13
CA HIS A 190 2.98 9.73 3.47
C HIS A 190 2.62 8.42 2.78
N THR A 191 1.32 8.13 2.56
CA THR A 191 0.89 6.99 1.74
C THR A 191 1.48 7.06 0.32
N ALA A 192 1.50 8.23 -0.31
CA ALA A 192 2.12 8.42 -1.62
C ALA A 192 3.62 8.08 -1.62
N ILE A 193 4.34 8.58 -0.61
CA ILE A 193 5.78 8.31 -0.42
C ILE A 193 6.04 6.82 -0.19
N LEU A 194 5.22 6.15 0.61
CA LEU A 194 5.34 4.72 0.87
C LEU A 194 5.04 3.87 -0.37
N PHE A 195 4.12 4.30 -1.25
CA PHE A 195 3.91 3.64 -2.53
C PHE A 195 5.10 3.82 -3.48
N ILE A 196 5.68 5.01 -3.58
CA ILE A 196 6.93 5.22 -4.34
C ILE A 196 8.03 4.29 -3.80
N THR A 197 8.18 4.23 -2.48
CA THR A 197 9.15 3.36 -1.79
C THR A 197 8.91 1.87 -2.10
N SER A 198 7.66 1.42 -2.03
CA SER A 198 7.26 0.04 -2.33
C SER A 198 7.46 -0.32 -3.80
N GLY A 199 7.11 0.61 -4.70
CA GLY A 199 7.28 0.47 -6.14
C GLY A 199 8.75 0.37 -6.54
N ILE A 200 9.63 1.19 -5.94
CA ILE A 200 11.09 1.06 -6.09
C ILE A 200 11.56 -0.31 -5.60
N GLY A 201 11.02 -0.81 -4.48
CA GLY A 201 11.31 -2.16 -3.98
C GLY A 201 11.01 -3.25 -5.02
N LEU A 202 9.83 -3.21 -5.64
CA LEU A 202 9.45 -4.13 -6.73
C LEU A 202 10.33 -3.97 -7.97
N LEU A 203 10.68 -2.73 -8.35
CA LEU A 203 11.58 -2.47 -9.47
C LEU A 203 12.96 -3.08 -9.24
N LEU A 204 13.51 -2.98 -8.02
CA LEU A 204 14.79 -3.60 -7.67
C LEU A 204 14.70 -5.13 -7.76
N LEU A 205 13.60 -5.72 -7.29
CA LEU A 205 13.36 -7.17 -7.37
C LEU A 205 13.19 -7.68 -8.81
N GLY A 206 12.71 -6.84 -9.72
CA GLY A 206 12.54 -7.15 -11.14
C GLY A 206 13.80 -6.95 -12.00
N ARG A 207 14.86 -6.30 -11.50
CA ARG A 207 16.09 -6.10 -12.28
C ARG A 207 16.88 -7.40 -12.43
N VAL A 208 17.26 -7.71 -13.67
CA VAL A 208 18.24 -8.74 -14.01
C VAL A 208 19.63 -8.22 -13.61
N GLU A 209 20.42 -9.07 -12.93
CA GLU A 209 21.84 -8.78 -12.62
C GLU A 209 22.71 -9.26 -13.78
#